data_AF-T1IM24-F1
#
_entry.id   AF-T1IM24-F1
#
_cell.length_a   1.000
_cell.length_b   1.000
_cell.length_c   1.000
_cell.angle_alpha   90.00
_cell.angle_beta   90.00
_cell.angle_gamma   90.00
#
_symmetry.space_group_name_H-M   'P 1'
#
loop_
_entity.id
_entity.type
_entity.pdbx_description
1 polymer ?
#
loop_
_entity_poly.entity_id
_entity_poly.type
_entity_poly.pdbx_seq_one_letter_code
_entity_poly.pdbx_strand_id
1 'polypeptide(L)'
;MYLREKGFPLPSKTTMVEWTRHFKCKPGILHDVLAVMNKRAEGFSELDKLCVLSFDEMNVDSRISYDQGLDQVLGPFSNVQVVMARGLVKNWKQLWHSFALIGPDGAKNAPIAKNVHWTNSDFLSTAIKAEHVQTHFLPDPKVRL
;
A
#
# COMPACT_ATOMS: atom_id res chain seq x y z
N MET A 1 -1.65 -22.62 -16.92
CA MET A 1 -0.66 -23.53 -17.56
C MET A 1 -1.16 -24.03 -18.93
N TYR A 2 -2.47 -24.25 -19.09
CA TYR A 2 -3.16 -24.60 -20.34
C TYR A 2 -2.67 -23.92 -21.64
N LEU A 3 -2.50 -22.59 -21.68
CA LEU A 3 -2.07 -21.90 -22.90
C LEU A 3 -0.64 -22.28 -23.31
N ARG A 4 0.26 -22.53 -22.35
CA ARG A 4 1.62 -23.01 -22.64
C ARG A 4 1.60 -24.44 -23.18
N GLU A 5 0.69 -25.29 -22.68
CA GLU A 5 0.46 -26.64 -23.20
C GLU A 5 -0.11 -26.63 -24.64
N LYS A 6 -0.86 -25.58 -25.00
CA LYS A 6 -1.33 -25.33 -26.37
C LYS A 6 -0.27 -24.74 -27.32
N GLY A 7 0.99 -24.63 -26.87
CA GLY A 7 2.12 -24.21 -27.71
C GLY A 7 2.35 -22.70 -27.78
N PHE A 8 1.65 -21.90 -26.96
CA PHE A 8 1.95 -20.46 -26.88
C PHE A 8 3.30 -20.23 -26.18
N PRO A 9 4.16 -19.31 -26.69
CA PRO A 9 5.49 -19.05 -26.13
C PRO A 9 5.40 -18.21 -24.84
N LEU A 10 4.89 -18.83 -23.78
CA LEU A 10 4.75 -18.20 -22.46
C LEU A 10 5.85 -18.68 -21.51
N PRO A 11 6.33 -17.82 -20.59
CA PRO A 11 7.30 -18.22 -19.58
C PRO A 11 6.73 -19.31 -18.67
N SER A 12 7.63 -20.06 -18.03
CA SER A 12 7.23 -21.05 -17.03
C SER A 12 6.69 -20.37 -15.76
N LYS A 13 5.94 -21.11 -14.93
CA LYS A 13 5.47 -20.60 -13.63
C LYS A 13 6.64 -20.15 -12.75
N THR A 14 7.73 -20.92 -12.73
CA THR A 14 8.94 -20.59 -11.97
C THR A 14 9.57 -19.30 -12.45
N THR A 15 9.65 -19.10 -13.78
CA THR A 15 10.17 -17.87 -14.38
C THR A 15 9.31 -16.65 -13.98
N MET A 16 7.98 -16.78 -14.01
CA MET A 16 7.10 -15.71 -13.55
C MET A 16 7.31 -15.39 -12.07
N VAL A 17 7.37 -16.41 -11.20
CA VAL A 17 7.62 -16.22 -9.77
C VAL A 17 8.95 -15.48 -9.56
N GLU A 18 10.01 -15.90 -10.24
CA GLU A 18 11.32 -15.27 -10.15
C GLU A 18 11.30 -13.80 -10.58
N TRP A 19 10.63 -13.47 -11.69
CA TRP A 19 10.45 -12.07 -12.10
C TRP A 19 9.67 -11.30 -11.04
N THR A 20 8.60 -11.88 -10.50
CA THR A 20 7.79 -11.20 -9.48
C THR A 20 8.50 -10.98 -8.15
N ARG A 21 9.49 -11.81 -7.79
CA ARG A 21 10.30 -11.64 -6.56
C ARG A 21 11.07 -10.33 -6.50
N HIS A 22 11.32 -9.69 -7.64
CA HIS A 22 12.00 -8.41 -7.71
C HIS A 22 11.12 -7.25 -7.23
N PHE A 23 9.79 -7.40 -7.23
CA PHE A 23 8.88 -6.39 -6.71
C PHE A 23 8.80 -6.48 -5.18
N LYS A 24 9.32 -5.47 -4.49
CA LYS A 24 9.32 -5.39 -3.04
C LYS A 24 8.06 -4.66 -2.56
N CYS A 25 7.06 -5.42 -2.13
CA CYS A 25 5.85 -4.85 -1.51
C CYS A 25 5.98 -4.92 0.02
N LYS A 26 6.43 -3.82 0.63
CA LYS A 26 6.52 -3.71 2.09
C LYS A 26 5.26 -3.03 2.66
N PRO A 27 4.83 -3.39 3.89
CA PRO A 27 3.86 -2.58 4.61
C PRO A 27 4.38 -1.15 4.77
N GLY A 28 3.49 -0.18 4.67
CA GLY A 28 3.80 1.24 4.64
C GLY A 28 3.42 1.91 3.31
N ILE A 29 4.11 3.01 3.01
CA ILE A 29 3.90 3.79 1.79
C ILE A 29 4.58 3.07 0.61
N LEU A 30 3.83 2.90 -0.48
CA LEU A 30 4.34 2.27 -1.71
C LEU A 30 5.05 3.31 -2.59
N HIS A 31 6.32 3.58 -2.29
CA HIS A 31 7.11 4.61 -3.00
C HIS A 31 7.25 4.33 -4.50
N ASP A 32 7.47 3.08 -4.90
CA ASP A 32 7.61 2.71 -6.32
C ASP A 32 6.32 3.03 -7.11
N VAL A 33 5.17 2.78 -6.49
CA VAL A 33 3.86 3.09 -7.06
C VAL A 33 3.66 4.59 -7.18
N LEU A 34 4.03 5.35 -6.14
CA LEU A 34 3.95 6.81 -6.18
C LEU A 34 4.87 7.40 -7.26
N ALA A 35 6.07 6.86 -7.44
CA ALA A 35 7.00 7.28 -8.48
C ALA A 35 6.40 7.08 -9.89
N VAL A 36 5.81 5.91 -10.15
CA VAL A 36 5.10 5.63 -11.41
C VAL A 36 3.89 6.55 -11.60
N MET A 37 3.14 6.82 -10.54
CA MET A 37 1.99 7.73 -10.59
C MET A 37 2.39 9.17 -10.86
N ASN A 38 3.50 9.66 -10.31
CA ASN A 38 4.02 10.99 -10.61
C ASN A 38 4.34 11.12 -12.10
N LYS A 39 5.00 10.12 -12.69
CA LYS A 39 5.27 10.10 -14.14
C LYS A 39 4.00 10.09 -14.97
N ARG A 40 2.97 9.38 -14.53
CA ARG A 40 1.66 9.41 -15.19
C ARG A 40 0.97 10.78 -15.06
N ALA A 41 1.13 11.44 -13.92
CA ALA A 41 0.51 12.72 -13.61
C ALA A 41 1.14 13.91 -14.35
N GLU A 42 2.35 13.78 -14.89
CA GLU A 42 2.98 14.79 -15.76
C GLU A 42 2.09 15.11 -16.99
N GLY A 43 1.32 14.13 -17.47
CA GLY A 43 0.37 14.33 -18.57
C GLY A 43 -1.04 14.77 -18.17
N PHE A 44 -1.30 15.04 -16.89
CA PHE A 44 -2.62 15.42 -16.39
C PHE A 44 -2.77 16.94 -16.30
N SER A 45 -3.95 17.45 -16.66
CA SER A 45 -4.32 18.83 -16.35
C SER A 45 -4.51 19.01 -14.84
N GLU A 46 -4.46 20.25 -14.35
CA GLU A 46 -4.65 20.53 -12.90
C GLU A 46 -6.00 20.01 -12.38
N LEU A 47 -7.05 20.01 -13.20
CA LEU A 47 -8.35 19.43 -12.86
C LEU A 47 -8.30 17.90 -12.78
N ASP A 48 -7.55 17.26 -13.67
CA ASP A 48 -7.41 15.79 -13.69
C ASP A 48 -6.59 15.25 -12.51
N LYS A 49 -5.74 16.10 -11.92
CA LYS A 49 -4.96 15.78 -10.71
C LYS A 49 -5.81 15.80 -9.44
N LEU A 50 -7.02 16.38 -9.46
CA LEU A 50 -7.93 16.35 -8.33
C LEU A 50 -8.27 14.91 -7.97
N CYS A 51 -7.93 14.52 -6.75
CA CYS A 51 -8.18 13.18 -6.23
C CYS A 51 -8.72 13.22 -4.81
N VAL A 52 -9.37 12.13 -4.42
CA VAL A 52 -9.84 11.87 -3.06
C VAL A 52 -9.07 10.69 -2.50
N LEU A 53 -8.75 10.75 -1.21
CA LEU A 53 -8.17 9.63 -0.47
C LEU A 53 -9.28 8.90 0.27
N SER A 54 -9.43 7.61 -0.01
CA SER A 54 -10.33 6.71 0.69
C SER A 54 -9.53 5.75 1.56
N PHE A 55 -9.99 5.59 2.80
CA PHE A 55 -9.42 4.67 3.79
C PHE A 55 -10.39 3.51 3.97
N ASP A 56 -9.87 2.29 3.99
CA ASP A 56 -10.65 1.08 4.25
C ASP A 56 -9.89 0.14 5.18
N GLU A 57 -10.61 -0.70 5.92
CA GLU A 57 -10.05 -1.71 6.83
C GLU A 57 -10.57 -3.08 6.43
N MET A 58 -9.65 -4.01 6.17
CA MET A 58 -9.97 -5.37 5.76
C MET A 58 -9.53 -6.36 6.84
N ASN A 59 -10.47 -7.16 7.33
CA ASN A 59 -10.17 -8.26 8.26
C ASN A 59 -9.39 -9.37 7.54
N VAL A 60 -8.32 -9.85 8.18
CA VAL A 60 -7.45 -10.91 7.68
C VAL A 60 -7.26 -11.98 8.74
N ASP A 61 -6.99 -13.21 8.31
CA ASP A 61 -6.71 -14.33 9.21
C ASP A 61 -5.44 -14.07 10.03
N SER A 62 -5.53 -14.19 11.35
CA SER A 62 -4.50 -13.77 12.31
C SER A 62 -3.34 -14.75 12.46
N ARG A 63 -2.96 -15.41 11.37
CA ARG A 63 -1.86 -16.39 11.38
C ARG A 63 -0.51 -15.70 11.35
N ILE A 64 0.44 -16.35 12.01
CA ILE A 64 1.86 -16.04 11.88
C ILE A 64 2.36 -16.66 10.58
N SER A 65 3.07 -15.89 9.76
CA SER A 65 3.69 -16.36 8.52
C SER A 65 5.17 -16.00 8.48
N TYR A 66 5.98 -16.86 7.87
CA TYR A 66 7.40 -16.59 7.69
C TYR A 66 7.68 -16.29 6.22
N ASP A 67 8.21 -15.11 5.96
CA ASP A 67 8.68 -14.70 4.64
C ASP A 67 10.16 -15.04 4.51
N GLN A 68 10.44 -16.12 3.77
CA GLN A 68 11.80 -16.58 3.48
C GLN A 68 12.61 -15.59 2.65
N GLY A 69 11.97 -14.76 1.83
CA GLY A 69 12.65 -13.83 0.93
C GLY A 69 13.24 -12.63 1.67
N LEU A 70 12.60 -12.23 2.78
CA LEU A 70 13.02 -11.13 3.64
C LEU A 70 13.51 -11.58 5.02
N ASP A 71 13.54 -12.89 5.27
CA ASP A 71 13.88 -13.51 6.55
C ASP A 71 13.15 -12.85 7.73
N GLN A 72 11.83 -12.76 7.62
CA GLN A 72 10.99 -12.07 8.61
C GLN A 72 9.77 -12.89 9.00
N VAL A 73 9.40 -12.80 10.27
CA VAL A 73 8.14 -13.34 10.80
C VAL A 73 7.10 -12.22 10.77
N LEU A 74 5.96 -12.49 10.15
CA LEU A 74 4.83 -11.59 10.00
C LEU A 74 3.67 -12.03 10.89
N GLY A 75 3.03 -11.07 11.54
CA GLY A 75 1.82 -11.29 12.34
C GLY A 75 2.11 -11.69 13.79
N PRO A 76 1.04 -11.98 14.57
CA PRO A 76 -0.35 -12.07 14.14
C PRO A 76 -1.00 -10.70 13.89
N PHE A 77 -1.58 -10.49 12.70
CA PHE A 77 -2.35 -9.29 12.35
C PHE A 77 -3.81 -9.67 12.10
N SER A 78 -4.77 -8.90 12.62
CA SER A 78 -6.20 -9.20 12.41
C SER A 78 -6.85 -8.32 11.35
N ASN A 79 -6.27 -7.15 11.08
CA ASN A 79 -6.81 -6.22 10.11
C ASN A 79 -5.68 -5.60 9.29
N VAL A 80 -6.02 -5.15 8.09
CA VAL A 80 -5.14 -4.37 7.21
C VAL A 80 -5.85 -3.07 6.86
N GLN A 81 -5.22 -1.95 7.20
CA GLN A 81 -5.64 -0.63 6.75
C GLN A 81 -5.07 -0.36 5.36
N VAL A 82 -5.95 0.07 4.44
CA VAL A 82 -5.59 0.40 3.07
C VAL A 82 -5.96 1.85 2.78
N VAL A 83 -5.04 2.57 2.15
CA VAL A 83 -5.27 3.92 1.62
C VAL A 83 -5.20 3.87 0.11
N MET A 84 -6.27 4.33 -0.54
CA MET A 84 -6.39 4.42 -1.99
C MET A 84 -6.65 5.86 -2.39
N ALA A 85 -5.97 6.32 -3.43
CA ALA A 85 -6.32 7.55 -4.11
C ALA A 85 -7.20 7.27 -5.32
N ARG A 86 -8.24 8.09 -5.49
CA ARG A 86 -9.15 8.04 -6.62
C ARG A 86 -9.27 9.41 -7.26
N GLY A 87 -9.06 9.48 -8.58
CA GLY A 87 -9.32 10.69 -9.35
C GLY A 87 -10.79 11.08 -9.29
N LEU A 88 -11.06 12.37 -9.06
CA LEU A 88 -12.42 12.91 -8.99
C LEU A 88 -12.96 13.21 -10.39
N VAL A 89 -12.11 13.80 -11.24
CA VAL A 89 -12.46 14.19 -12.61
C VAL A 89 -12.15 13.05 -13.59
N LYS A 90 -10.92 12.53 -13.55
CA LYS A 90 -10.52 11.34 -14.31
C LYS A 90 -10.78 10.08 -13.51
N ASN A 91 -11.32 9.06 -14.18
CA ASN A 91 -11.51 7.74 -13.58
C ASN A 91 -10.18 6.98 -13.49
N TRP A 92 -9.42 7.23 -12.43
CA TRP A 92 -8.25 6.44 -12.05
C TRP A 92 -8.29 6.13 -10.55
N LYS A 93 -7.68 4.99 -10.17
CA LYS A 93 -7.55 4.56 -8.77
C LYS A 93 -6.17 3.94 -8.59
N GLN A 94 -5.50 4.25 -7.48
CA GLN A 94 -4.21 3.65 -7.14
C GLN A 94 -4.08 3.44 -5.64
N LEU A 95 -3.54 2.30 -5.23
CA LEU A 95 -3.21 2.01 -3.84
C LEU A 95 -1.92 2.73 -3.45
N TRP A 96 -1.93 3.46 -2.34
CA TRP A 96 -0.81 4.28 -1.89
C TRP A 96 -0.12 3.72 -0.66
N HIS A 97 -0.90 3.15 0.24
CA HIS A 97 -0.41 2.71 1.52
C HIS A 97 -1.19 1.50 1.99
N SER A 98 -0.48 0.56 2.61
CA SER A 98 -1.08 -0.57 3.30
C SER A 98 -0.35 -0.83 4.62
N PHE A 99 -1.07 -0.85 5.72
CA PHE A 99 -0.53 -1.11 7.05
C PHE A 99 -1.30 -2.25 7.73
N ALA A 100 -0.60 -3.22 8.30
CA ALA A 100 -1.22 -4.32 9.02
C ALA A 100 -1.31 -3.99 10.53
N LEU A 101 -2.48 -4.16 11.12
CA LEU A 101 -2.76 -3.91 12.53
C LEU A 101 -2.73 -5.21 13.33
N ILE A 102 -2.07 -5.18 14.50
CA ILE A 102 -2.00 -6.31 15.43
C ILE A 102 -3.35 -6.46 16.16
N GLY A 103 -3.76 -7.70 16.41
CA GLY A 103 -5.03 -8.07 17.06
C GLY A 103 -5.15 -7.69 18.55
N PRO A 104 -6.27 -8.07 19.21
CA PRO A 104 -6.96 -7.27 20.23
C PRO A 104 -6.24 -6.99 21.57
N ASP A 105 -5.06 -7.56 21.82
CA ASP A 105 -4.35 -7.43 23.10
C ASP A 105 -3.27 -6.33 23.09
N GLY A 106 -3.09 -5.61 21.97
CA GLY A 106 -2.04 -4.59 21.84
C GLY A 106 -2.42 -3.43 20.92
N ALA A 107 -2.87 -2.34 21.55
CA ALA A 107 -3.00 -0.97 21.01
C ALA A 107 -4.08 -0.72 19.95
N LYS A 108 -5.26 -0.29 20.44
CA LYS A 108 -6.30 0.41 19.70
C LYS A 108 -5.83 1.83 19.30
N ASN A 109 -4.94 1.96 18.31
CA ASN A 109 -4.62 3.25 17.70
C ASN A 109 -4.72 3.15 16.18
N ALA A 110 -5.91 2.90 15.66
CA ALA A 110 -6.21 3.16 14.26
C ALA A 110 -6.85 4.56 14.16
N PRO A 111 -6.33 5.47 13.32
CA PRO A 111 -6.94 6.79 13.15
C PRO A 111 -8.34 6.63 12.53
N ILE A 112 -9.31 7.10 13.30
CA ILE A 112 -10.72 7.28 12.93
C ILE A 112 -10.78 7.97 11.56
N ALA A 113 -11.47 7.31 10.63
CA ALA A 113 -11.74 7.79 9.29
C ALA A 113 -12.23 9.25 9.31
N LYS A 114 -11.41 10.14 8.76
CA LYS A 114 -11.86 11.44 8.28
C LYS A 114 -11.58 11.45 6.78
N ASN A 115 -12.63 11.61 5.98
CA ASN A 115 -12.49 11.97 4.58
C ASN A 115 -11.82 13.34 4.54
N VAL A 116 -10.50 13.36 4.32
CA VAL A 116 -9.78 14.62 4.16
C VAL A 116 -9.69 14.92 2.67
N HIS A 117 -10.38 15.97 2.27
CA HIS A 117 -10.22 16.57 0.95
C HIS A 117 -8.87 17.30 0.93
N TRP A 118 -7.90 16.76 0.21
CA TRP A 118 -6.62 17.43 -0.02
C TRP A 118 -6.56 17.92 -1.46
N THR A 119 -6.50 19.24 -1.61
CA THR A 119 -6.29 19.92 -2.87
C THR A 119 -4.86 20.46 -2.89
N ASN A 120 -3.89 19.69 -3.40
CA ASN A 120 -2.84 20.27 -4.26
C ASN A 120 -1.89 19.26 -4.90
N SER A 121 -1.28 19.76 -5.98
CA SER A 121 -0.65 19.17 -7.17
C SER A 121 0.48 18.14 -7.03
N ASP A 122 1.04 17.91 -5.84
CA ASP A 122 2.22 17.05 -5.66
C ASP A 122 1.91 15.82 -4.82
N PHE A 123 1.84 14.66 -5.48
CA PHE A 123 1.62 13.37 -4.83
C PHE A 123 2.72 13.05 -3.80
N LEU A 124 3.96 13.48 -4.03
CA LEU A 124 5.07 13.34 -3.06
C LEU A 124 4.89 14.24 -1.84
N SER A 125 4.48 15.50 -2.02
CA SER A 125 4.19 16.39 -0.90
C SER A 125 3.00 15.88 -0.08
N THR A 126 2.04 15.25 -0.76
CA THR A 126 0.85 14.63 -0.15
C THR A 126 1.23 13.38 0.62
N ALA A 127 2.14 12.55 0.09
CA ALA A 127 2.69 11.39 0.77
C ALA A 127 3.51 11.78 2.02
N ILE A 128 4.36 12.82 1.93
CA ILE A 128 5.14 13.35 3.06
C ILE A 128 4.23 13.95 4.15
N LYS A 129 3.14 14.64 3.75
CA LYS A 129 2.12 15.11 4.71
C LYS A 129 1.37 13.93 5.36
N ALA A 130 1.05 12.89 4.59
CA ALA A 130 0.43 11.67 5.12
C ALA A 130 1.39 10.93 6.08
N GLU A 131 2.69 10.94 5.79
CA GLU A 131 3.74 10.39 6.66
C GLU A 131 3.87 11.17 7.98
N HIS A 132 3.85 12.51 7.94
CA HIS A 132 3.80 13.36 9.14
C HIS A 132 2.53 13.13 9.99
N VAL A 133 1.41 12.81 9.34
CA VAL A 133 0.16 12.43 10.02
C VAL A 133 0.24 11.02 10.61
N GLN A 134 1.12 10.13 10.14
CA GLN A 134 1.32 8.79 10.70
C GLN A 134 2.41 8.75 11.80
N THR A 135 3.47 9.56 11.70
CA THR A 135 4.56 9.60 12.71
C THR A 135 4.11 10.11 14.07
N HIS A 136 3.02 10.89 14.15
CA HIS A 136 2.39 11.26 15.42
C HIS A 136 1.55 10.15 16.08
N PHE A 137 1.43 8.96 15.47
CA PHE A 137 0.52 7.90 15.94
C PHE A 137 1.15 6.50 16.01
N LEU A 138 2.45 6.36 15.72
CA LEU A 138 3.21 5.17 16.09
C LEU A 138 3.63 5.29 17.57
N PRO A 139 3.46 4.24 18.39
CA PRO A 139 3.97 4.28 19.76
C PRO A 139 5.50 4.37 19.75
N ASP A 140 6.04 5.14 20.70
CA ASP A 140 7.47 5.36 20.89
C ASP A 140 8.28 4.05 20.85
N PRO A 141 9.48 4.03 20.24
CA PRO A 141 10.34 2.84 20.14
C PRO A 141 11.02 2.45 21.46
N LYS A 142 10.42 2.76 22.61
CA LYS A 142 10.97 2.45 23.94
C LYS A 142 9.98 1.63 24.77
N VAL A 143 9.85 0.35 24.42
CA VAL A 143 9.64 -0.69 25.43
C VAL A 143 10.75 -1.72 25.21
N ARG A 144 11.80 -1.56 26.01
CA ARG A 144 12.99 -2.40 26.04
C ARG A 144 12.76 -3.45 27.14
N LEU A 145 12.71 -4.71 26.72
CA LEU A 145 12.76 -5.97 27.49
C LEU A 145 11.57 -6.25 28.42
#